data_AF-A0AB34ACG7-F1
#
_entry.id   AF-A0AB34ACG7-F1
#
_cell.length_a   1.000
_cell.length_b   1.000
_cell.length_c   1.000
_cell.angle_alpha   90.00
_cell.angle_beta   90.00
_cell.angle_gamma   90.00
#
_symmetry.space_group_name_H-M   'P 1'
#
loop_
_entity.id
_entity.type
_entity.pdbx_description
1 polymer ?
#
loop_
_entity_poly.entity_id
_entity_poly.type
_entity_poly.pdbx_seq_one_letter_code
_entity_poly.pdbx_strand_id
1 'polypeptide(L)'
;MTEEKIIKSADRVKNNGEVFTPNRIVKMMLAQPEIQAKIHELSATFLEPSAGEGAFLVELLKQKMAVVLSKSTSAITYNRNCLIALSSLYGIEYLEDNVEMLVMNMITTFNQLYIQDVANFNKKPSQHVLDSAKVIIRVNMAQGDTLKYVNADGKPILLSEWKPVDGKVNFVQRTEYTFESIVNESGPTNTVAGETEEMDLFAGSGFFEEKPKAKLHRYKACRWTDIYKQEIEFMY
;
A
#
# COMPACT_ATOMS: atom_id res chain seq x y z
N MET A 1 31.79 5.77 -8.87
CA MET A 1 30.36 5.50 -8.68
C MET A 1 30.21 3.99 -8.66
N THR A 2 29.71 3.41 -7.57
CA THR A 2 29.39 1.98 -7.54
C THR A 2 28.24 1.72 -8.50
N GLU A 3 28.42 0.79 -9.44
CA GLU A 3 27.36 0.36 -10.35
C GLU A 3 26.19 -0.20 -9.53
N GLU A 4 24.97 0.25 -9.85
CA GLU A 4 23.76 -0.22 -9.19
C GLU A 4 23.48 -1.66 -9.64
N LYS A 5 23.30 -2.58 -8.69
CA LYS A 5 23.06 -3.99 -8.99
C LYS A 5 21.62 -4.18 -9.49
N ILE A 6 21.47 -4.40 -10.79
CA ILE A 6 20.15 -4.52 -11.45
C ILE A 6 19.57 -5.94 -11.47
N ILE A 7 20.38 -6.96 -11.14
CA ILE A 7 19.97 -8.37 -11.15
C ILE A 7 20.47 -9.04 -9.86
N LYS A 8 19.57 -9.72 -9.14
CA LYS A 8 19.92 -10.49 -7.94
C LYS A 8 20.65 -11.78 -8.31
N SER A 9 20.06 -12.58 -9.22
CA SER A 9 20.66 -13.77 -9.84
C SER A 9 20.06 -14.07 -11.22
N ALA A 10 20.80 -14.77 -12.07
CA ALA A 10 20.31 -15.18 -13.40
C ALA A 10 19.11 -16.15 -13.32
N ASP A 11 19.08 -17.02 -12.30
CA ASP A 11 17.97 -17.96 -12.10
C ASP A 11 16.66 -17.24 -11.76
N ARG A 12 16.71 -16.15 -10.98
CA ARG A 12 15.51 -15.34 -10.67
C ARG A 12 15.00 -14.58 -11.88
N VAL A 13 15.90 -14.10 -12.75
CA VAL A 13 15.51 -13.52 -14.05
C VAL A 13 14.79 -14.58 -14.89
N LYS A 14 15.38 -15.77 -14.99
CA LYS A 14 14.84 -16.84 -15.85
C LYS A 14 13.51 -17.40 -15.34
N ASN A 15 13.40 -17.64 -14.04
CA ASN A 15 12.24 -18.35 -13.46
C ASN A 15 11.11 -17.40 -13.07
N ASN A 16 11.43 -16.16 -12.66
CA ASN A 16 10.47 -15.22 -12.07
C ASN A 16 10.40 -13.88 -12.82
N GLY A 17 11.26 -13.64 -13.83
CA GLY A 17 11.33 -12.35 -14.52
C GLY A 17 11.87 -11.20 -13.66
N GLU A 18 12.52 -11.49 -12.52
CA GLU A 18 12.94 -10.46 -11.57
C GLU A 18 14.10 -9.61 -12.11
N VAL A 19 13.86 -8.31 -12.23
CA VAL A 19 14.86 -7.29 -12.55
C VAL A 19 14.63 -6.06 -11.68
N PHE A 20 15.70 -5.40 -11.24
CA PHE A 20 15.59 -4.16 -10.48
C PHE A 20 15.61 -2.96 -11.41
N THR A 21 14.59 -2.11 -11.29
CA THR A 21 14.55 -0.83 -11.98
C THR A 21 15.62 0.11 -11.42
N PRO A 22 16.54 0.63 -12.25
CA PRO A 22 17.56 1.56 -11.77
C PRO A 22 16.94 2.83 -11.17
N ASN A 23 17.56 3.38 -10.13
CA ASN A 23 17.05 4.57 -9.43
C ASN A 23 16.82 5.76 -10.36
N ARG A 24 17.70 5.94 -11.35
CA ARG A 24 17.56 7.00 -12.35
C ARG A 24 16.26 6.85 -13.16
N ILE A 25 15.90 5.63 -13.53
CA ILE A 25 14.68 5.34 -14.29
C ILE A 25 13.45 5.57 -13.43
N VAL A 26 13.45 5.10 -12.17
CA VAL A 26 12.38 5.37 -11.20
C VAL A 26 12.12 6.88 -11.09
N LYS A 27 13.18 7.67 -10.86
CA LYS A 27 13.06 9.13 -10.75
C LYS A 27 12.56 9.78 -12.03
N MET A 28 13.02 9.33 -13.19
CA MET A 28 12.54 9.82 -14.48
C MET A 28 11.06 9.54 -14.69
N MET A 29 10.59 8.34 -14.33
CA MET A 29 9.18 7.98 -14.45
C MET A 29 8.34 8.83 -13.50
N LEU A 30 8.75 8.96 -12.24
CA LEU A 30 8.01 9.77 -11.27
C LEU A 30 8.03 11.27 -11.61
N ALA A 31 8.99 11.76 -12.38
CA ALA A 31 9.08 13.16 -12.81
C ALA A 31 8.02 13.57 -13.86
N GLN A 32 7.23 12.64 -14.40
CA GLN A 32 6.16 12.98 -15.34
C GLN A 32 5.13 13.92 -14.69
N PRO A 33 4.67 14.98 -15.40
CA PRO A 33 3.81 16.01 -14.81
C PRO A 33 2.53 15.48 -14.17
N GLU A 34 1.89 14.48 -14.78
CA GLU A 34 0.64 13.86 -14.32
C GLU A 34 0.87 13.11 -13.00
N ILE A 35 2.02 12.44 -12.88
CA ILE A 35 2.44 11.72 -11.67
C ILE A 35 2.80 12.73 -10.58
N GLN A 36 3.56 13.78 -10.93
CA GLN A 36 3.91 14.86 -9.99
C GLN A 36 2.66 15.55 -9.43
N ALA A 37 1.65 15.84 -10.25
CA ALA A 37 0.38 16.40 -9.79
C ALA A 37 -0.27 15.49 -8.72
N LYS A 38 -0.29 14.18 -8.94
CA LYS A 38 -0.82 13.21 -7.98
C LYS A 38 0.05 13.03 -6.74
N ILE A 39 1.38 13.15 -6.84
CA ILE A 39 2.25 13.17 -5.66
C ILE A 39 1.94 14.37 -4.76
N HIS A 40 1.60 15.53 -5.34
CA HIS A 40 1.22 16.72 -4.59
C HIS A 40 -0.15 16.60 -3.92
N GLU A 41 -1.04 15.75 -4.41
CA GLU A 41 -2.30 15.37 -3.76
C GLU A 41 -2.04 14.28 -2.71
N LEU A 42 -1.96 14.65 -1.43
CA LEU A 42 -1.55 13.71 -0.36
C LEU A 42 -2.43 12.44 -0.30
N SER A 43 -3.72 12.57 -0.57
CA SER A 43 -4.69 11.46 -0.58
C SER A 43 -4.75 10.69 -1.90
N ALA A 44 -4.07 11.13 -2.96
CA ALA A 44 -4.06 10.40 -4.23
C ALA A 44 -3.31 9.08 -4.06
N THR A 45 -3.98 8.00 -4.45
CA THR A 45 -3.52 6.62 -4.25
C THR A 45 -2.63 6.15 -5.39
N PHE A 46 -1.58 5.39 -5.05
CA PHE A 46 -0.69 4.72 -5.98
C PHE A 46 -0.65 3.24 -5.66
N LEU A 47 -0.77 2.40 -6.69
CA LEU A 47 -0.65 0.95 -6.58
C LEU A 47 0.49 0.49 -7.49
N GLU A 48 1.44 -0.24 -6.91
CA GLU A 48 2.47 -0.97 -7.66
C GLU A 48 2.18 -2.48 -7.55
N PRO A 49 1.66 -3.13 -8.60
CA PRO A 49 1.22 -4.54 -8.56
C PRO A 49 2.36 -5.56 -8.71
N SER A 50 3.59 -5.08 -8.89
CA SER A 50 4.83 -5.86 -9.03
C SER A 50 5.98 -5.16 -8.31
N ALA A 51 5.80 -4.92 -7.01
CA ALA A 51 6.59 -3.95 -6.28
C ALA A 51 8.07 -4.32 -6.09
N GLY A 52 8.44 -5.60 -6.25
CA GLY A 52 9.77 -6.11 -5.95
C GLY A 52 10.19 -5.71 -4.54
N GLU A 53 11.43 -5.24 -4.39
CA GLU A 53 11.94 -4.70 -3.11
C GLU A 53 11.52 -3.24 -2.84
N GLY A 54 10.65 -2.66 -3.68
CA GLY A 54 9.97 -1.39 -3.42
C GLY A 54 10.61 -0.13 -3.99
N ALA A 55 11.42 -0.22 -5.05
CA ALA A 55 12.13 0.94 -5.61
C ALA A 55 11.21 2.14 -5.92
N PHE A 56 10.07 1.90 -6.57
CA PHE A 56 9.07 2.95 -6.86
C PHE A 56 8.39 3.47 -5.60
N LEU A 57 7.90 2.59 -4.73
CA LEU A 57 7.15 2.97 -3.53
C LEU A 57 8.01 3.75 -2.53
N VAL A 58 9.28 3.39 -2.38
CA VAL A 58 10.24 4.11 -1.54
C VAL A 58 10.49 5.52 -2.08
N GLU A 59 10.65 5.69 -3.40
CA GLU A 59 10.85 7.01 -3.99
C GLU A 59 9.57 7.86 -3.95
N LEU A 60 8.40 7.26 -4.20
CA LEU A 60 7.10 7.90 -4.00
C LEU A 60 6.92 8.40 -2.56
N LEU A 61 7.27 7.56 -1.58
CA LEU A 61 7.22 7.92 -0.17
C LEU A 61 8.11 9.12 0.14
N LYS A 62 9.36 9.13 -0.34
CA LYS A 62 10.28 10.27 -0.16
C LYS A 62 9.68 11.56 -0.71
N GLN A 63 9.18 11.54 -1.94
CA GLN A 63 8.61 12.72 -2.58
C GLN A 63 7.33 13.19 -1.87
N LYS A 64 6.42 12.27 -1.50
CA LYS A 64 5.23 12.62 -0.73
C LYS A 64 5.58 13.18 0.64
N MET A 65 6.57 12.65 1.36
CA MET A 65 7.01 13.18 2.66
C MET A 65 7.56 14.61 2.53
N ALA A 66 8.30 14.91 1.45
CA ALA A 66 8.74 16.28 1.17
C ALA A 66 7.55 17.24 0.94
N VAL A 67 6.51 16.80 0.23
CA VAL A 67 5.26 17.57 0.08
C VAL A 67 4.53 17.73 1.41
N VAL A 68 4.50 16.68 2.24
CA VAL A 68 3.90 16.74 3.58
C VAL A 68 4.60 17.79 4.43
N LEU A 69 5.93 17.80 4.45
CA LEU A 69 6.73 18.77 5.19
C LEU A 69 6.41 20.20 4.74
N SER A 70 6.37 20.46 3.43
CA SER A 70 6.09 21.81 2.90
C SER A 70 4.66 22.29 3.15
N LYS A 71 3.69 21.37 3.21
CA LYS A 71 2.27 21.69 3.47
C LYS A 71 1.90 21.74 4.96
N SER A 72 2.80 21.38 5.86
CA SER A 72 2.50 21.28 7.29
C SER A 72 3.02 22.50 8.06
N THR A 73 2.15 23.14 8.83
CA THR A 73 2.50 24.33 9.63
C THR A 73 2.80 24.00 11.10
N SER A 74 2.54 22.78 11.52
CA SER A 74 2.76 22.29 12.88
C SER A 74 3.07 20.80 12.91
N ALA A 75 3.65 20.32 14.02
CA ALA A 75 3.87 18.89 14.23
C ALA A 75 2.55 18.08 14.23
N ILE A 76 1.43 18.67 14.66
CA ILE A 76 0.12 17.99 14.64
C ILE A 76 -0.33 17.76 13.20
N THR A 77 -0.26 18.80 12.36
CA THR A 77 -0.59 18.66 10.93
C THR A 77 0.38 17.74 10.21
N TYR A 78 1.68 17.80 10.55
CA TYR A 78 2.71 16.93 9.99
C TYR A 78 2.45 15.46 10.31
N ASN A 79 2.25 15.12 11.60
CA ASN A 79 1.95 13.77 12.07
C ASN A 79 0.72 13.16 11.39
N ARG A 80 -0.31 13.98 11.14
CA ARG A 80 -1.49 13.51 10.40
C ARG A 80 -1.19 13.32 8.92
N ASN A 81 -0.62 14.34 8.29
CA ASN A 81 -0.43 14.37 6.84
C ASN A 81 0.56 13.32 6.36
N CYS A 82 1.58 12.95 7.17
CA CYS A 82 2.50 11.87 6.81
C CYS A 82 1.81 10.51 6.80
N LEU A 83 0.86 10.27 7.72
CA LEU A 83 0.07 9.04 7.75
C LEU A 83 -0.96 9.01 6.61
N ILE A 84 -1.56 10.15 6.25
CA ILE A 84 -2.41 10.26 5.05
C ILE A 84 -1.61 9.88 3.80
N ALA A 85 -0.43 10.50 3.62
CA ALA A 85 0.43 10.25 2.47
C ALA A 85 0.92 8.80 2.40
N LEU A 86 1.24 8.19 3.54
CA LEU A 86 1.64 6.79 3.60
C LEU A 86 0.48 5.83 3.30
N SER A 87 -0.72 6.15 3.80
CA SER A 87 -1.93 5.34 3.58
C SER A 87 -2.38 5.30 2.12
N SER A 88 -1.89 6.21 1.29
CA SER A 88 -2.17 6.27 -0.14
C SER A 88 -1.22 5.43 -0.99
N LEU A 89 -0.28 4.68 -0.40
CA LEU A 89 0.70 3.86 -1.13
C LEU A 89 0.40 2.39 -0.92
N TYR A 90 0.29 1.64 -2.01
CA TYR A 90 -0.02 0.20 -2.03
C TYR A 90 0.98 -0.55 -2.89
N GLY A 91 1.39 -1.72 -2.43
CA GLY A 91 2.30 -2.60 -3.15
C GLY A 91 1.80 -4.03 -3.09
N ILE A 92 1.84 -4.73 -4.22
CA ILE A 92 1.67 -6.18 -4.28
C ILE A 92 2.95 -6.76 -4.87
N GLU A 93 3.45 -7.82 -4.26
CA GLU A 93 4.64 -8.52 -4.72
C GLU A 93 4.46 -10.03 -4.61
N TYR A 94 4.88 -10.76 -5.65
CA TYR A 94 4.70 -12.19 -5.73
C TYR A 94 5.68 -12.95 -4.82
N LEU A 95 6.95 -12.55 -4.79
CA LEU A 95 7.98 -13.26 -4.03
C LEU A 95 8.01 -12.83 -2.56
N GLU A 96 7.93 -13.80 -1.65
CA GLU A 96 7.85 -13.56 -0.21
C GLU A 96 9.10 -12.80 0.33
N ASP A 97 10.29 -13.13 -0.15
CA ASP A 97 11.50 -12.41 0.27
C ASP A 97 11.52 -10.96 -0.22
N ASN A 98 10.95 -10.70 -1.40
CA ASN A 98 10.86 -9.33 -1.94
C ASN A 98 9.85 -8.50 -1.17
N VAL A 99 8.67 -9.05 -0.83
CA VAL A 99 7.66 -8.30 -0.07
C VAL A 99 8.13 -8.00 1.36
N GLU A 100 8.90 -8.91 1.98
CA GLU A 100 9.56 -8.65 3.25
C GLU A 100 10.54 -7.48 3.15
N MET A 101 11.37 -7.46 2.12
CA MET A 101 12.30 -6.36 1.83
C MET A 101 11.58 -5.05 1.54
N LEU A 102 10.49 -5.08 0.76
CA LEU A 102 9.63 -3.93 0.52
C LEU A 102 9.10 -3.33 1.83
N VAL A 103 8.52 -4.16 2.71
CA VAL A 103 8.01 -3.71 4.01
C VAL A 103 9.12 -3.11 4.86
N MET A 104 10.28 -3.75 4.94
CA MET A 104 11.44 -3.25 5.68
C MET A 104 11.95 -1.92 5.12
N ASN A 105 12.05 -1.79 3.79
CA ASN A 105 12.52 -0.58 3.12
C ASN A 105 11.55 0.59 3.35
N MET A 106 10.24 0.34 3.26
CA MET A 106 9.20 1.34 3.53
C MET A 106 9.21 1.81 4.99
N ILE A 107 9.30 0.88 5.96
CA ILE A 107 9.36 1.23 7.40
C ILE A 107 10.62 2.04 7.70
N THR A 108 11.77 1.59 7.20
CA THR A 108 13.05 2.25 7.43
C THR A 108 13.05 3.66 6.86
N THR A 109 12.60 3.81 5.61
CA THR A 109 12.49 5.11 4.93
C THR A 109 11.54 6.04 5.67
N PHE A 110 10.34 5.57 6.03
CA PHE A 110 9.38 6.39 6.76
C PHE A 110 9.93 6.86 8.09
N ASN A 111 10.51 5.96 8.89
CA ASN A 111 11.04 6.28 10.21
C ASN A 111 12.16 7.32 10.12
N GLN A 112 13.09 7.16 9.19
CA GLN A 112 14.19 8.10 8.97
C GLN A 112 13.67 9.49 8.63
N LEU A 113 12.80 9.60 7.63
CA LEU A 113 12.22 10.88 7.19
C LEU A 113 11.39 11.52 8.30
N TYR A 114 10.52 10.74 8.97
CA TYR A 114 9.66 11.25 10.03
C TYR A 114 10.47 11.82 11.21
N ILE A 115 11.47 11.07 11.69
CA ILE A 115 12.32 11.49 12.82
C ILE A 115 13.10 12.75 12.48
N GLN A 116 13.62 12.84 11.25
CA GLN A 116 14.33 14.02 10.77
C GLN A 116 13.40 15.23 10.68
N ASP A 117 12.27 15.10 9.99
CA ASP A 117 11.41 16.22 9.63
C ASP A 117 10.60 16.76 10.81
N VAL A 118 10.20 15.90 11.77
CA VAL A 118 9.44 16.34 12.95
C VAL A 118 10.26 17.29 13.83
N ALA A 119 11.60 17.19 13.79
CA ALA A 119 12.50 18.07 14.51
C ALA A 119 12.38 19.54 14.03
N ASN A 120 12.01 19.77 12.76
CA ASN A 120 11.77 21.11 12.21
C ASN A 120 10.63 21.86 12.93
N PHE A 121 9.76 21.13 13.64
CA PHE A 121 8.68 21.69 14.43
C PHE A 121 9.01 21.79 15.93
N ASN A 122 10.28 21.62 16.33
CA ASN A 122 10.74 21.60 17.73
C ASN A 122 9.98 20.56 18.59
N LYS A 123 9.66 19.40 18.02
CA LYS A 123 8.99 18.30 18.71
C LYS A 123 9.82 17.02 18.61
N LYS A 124 9.68 16.17 19.64
CA LYS A 124 10.23 14.81 19.63
C LYS A 124 9.35 13.90 18.76
N PRO A 125 9.92 12.86 18.13
CA PRO A 125 9.14 11.87 17.38
C PRO A 125 8.06 11.21 18.25
N SER A 126 6.87 11.05 17.69
CA SER A 126 5.76 10.37 18.35
C SER A 126 5.80 8.87 18.07
N GLN A 127 5.85 8.07 19.14
CA GLN A 127 5.78 6.61 19.02
C GLN A 127 4.47 6.13 18.39
N HIS A 128 3.36 6.81 18.69
CA HIS A 128 2.04 6.51 18.12
C HIS A 128 2.01 6.68 16.59
N VAL A 129 2.73 7.67 16.05
CA VAL A 129 2.86 7.87 14.60
C VAL A 129 3.69 6.75 13.98
N LEU A 130 4.83 6.40 14.58
CA LEU A 130 5.69 5.32 14.11
C LEU A 130 4.96 3.97 14.11
N ASP A 131 4.20 3.66 15.15
CA ASP A 131 3.47 2.40 15.25
C ASP A 131 2.25 2.37 14.31
N SER A 132 1.56 3.50 14.13
CA SER A 132 0.49 3.62 13.13
C SER A 132 1.02 3.44 11.70
N ALA A 133 2.19 4.02 11.40
CA ALA A 133 2.83 3.87 10.10
C ALA A 133 3.24 2.43 9.81
N LYS A 134 3.76 1.69 10.81
CA LYS A 134 4.05 0.25 10.67
C LYS A 134 2.80 -0.54 10.32
N VAL A 135 1.66 -0.24 10.96
CA VAL A 135 0.39 -0.90 10.64
C VAL A 135 -0.01 -0.59 9.21
N ILE A 136 -0.03 0.68 8.80
CA ILE A 136 -0.37 1.09 7.43
C ILE A 136 0.50 0.35 6.41
N ILE A 137 1.83 0.36 6.57
CA ILE A 137 2.74 -0.31 5.63
C ILE A 137 2.44 -1.80 5.58
N ARG A 138 2.29 -2.48 6.71
CA ARG A 138 2.04 -3.93 6.74
C ARG A 138 0.74 -4.35 6.07
N VAL A 139 -0.29 -3.51 6.11
CA VAL A 139 -1.62 -3.86 5.56
C VAL A 139 -1.86 -3.26 4.16
N ASN A 140 -0.93 -2.45 3.66
CA ASN A 140 -0.94 -1.92 2.31
C ASN A 140 0.10 -2.59 1.38
N MET A 141 1.08 -3.30 1.95
CA MET A 141 2.05 -4.11 1.21
C MET A 141 1.66 -5.59 1.34
N ALA A 142 1.15 -6.18 0.26
CA ALA A 142 0.62 -7.53 0.27
C ALA A 142 1.49 -8.48 -0.55
N GLN A 143 1.62 -9.72 -0.08
CA GLN A 143 2.11 -10.81 -0.91
C GLN A 143 0.97 -11.30 -1.81
N GLY A 144 1.24 -11.49 -3.11
CA GLY A 144 0.31 -12.23 -3.96
C GLY A 144 0.58 -12.19 -5.45
N ASP A 145 -0.12 -13.09 -6.14
CA ASP A 145 -0.21 -13.17 -7.59
C ASP A 145 -1.37 -12.27 -8.05
N THR A 146 -1.03 -11.10 -8.60
CA THR A 146 -2.02 -10.12 -9.07
C THR A 146 -2.82 -10.59 -10.26
N LEU A 147 -2.35 -11.58 -11.02
CA LEU A 147 -3.09 -12.16 -12.14
C LEU A 147 -4.16 -13.15 -11.66
N LYS A 148 -3.92 -13.79 -10.51
CA LYS A 148 -4.87 -14.75 -9.90
C LYS A 148 -5.65 -14.17 -8.73
N TYR A 149 -5.33 -12.95 -8.31
CA TYR A 149 -5.92 -12.25 -7.17
C TYR A 149 -5.77 -12.98 -5.82
N VAL A 150 -4.79 -13.88 -5.69
CA VAL A 150 -4.57 -14.70 -4.48
C VAL A 150 -3.14 -14.59 -3.94
N ASN A 151 -2.98 -14.78 -2.65
CA ASN A 151 -1.70 -14.90 -1.98
C ASN A 151 -1.11 -16.32 -2.10
N ALA A 152 0.05 -16.56 -1.50
CA ALA A 152 0.75 -17.84 -1.49
C ALA A 152 -0.06 -18.98 -0.83
N ASP A 153 -0.99 -18.66 0.06
CA ASP A 153 -1.92 -19.62 0.68
C ASP A 153 -3.13 -19.94 -0.21
N GLY A 154 -3.24 -19.33 -1.40
CA GLY A 154 -4.42 -19.43 -2.27
C GLY A 154 -5.63 -18.62 -1.76
N LYS A 155 -5.45 -17.72 -0.78
CA LYS A 155 -6.51 -16.84 -0.27
C LYS A 155 -6.54 -15.52 -1.05
N PRO A 156 -7.68 -14.83 -1.13
CA PRO A 156 -7.75 -13.53 -1.79
C PRO A 156 -6.73 -12.52 -1.24
N ILE A 157 -6.07 -11.76 -2.11
CA ILE A 157 -5.20 -10.65 -1.71
C ILE A 157 -6.08 -9.58 -1.04
N LEU A 158 -5.69 -9.16 0.17
CA LEU A 158 -6.42 -8.14 0.92
C LEU A 158 -5.67 -6.81 0.89
N LEU A 159 -6.42 -5.73 0.66
CA LEU A 159 -5.95 -4.35 0.75
C LEU A 159 -6.84 -3.56 1.71
N SER A 160 -6.27 -2.52 2.34
CA SER A 160 -6.99 -1.68 3.29
C SER A 160 -7.30 -0.31 2.68
N GLU A 161 -8.58 0.03 2.54
CA GLU A 161 -9.00 1.39 2.22
C GLU A 161 -8.94 2.27 3.49
N TRP A 162 -8.48 3.51 3.34
CA TRP A 162 -8.37 4.49 4.41
C TRP A 162 -9.21 5.73 4.08
N LYS A 163 -10.41 5.82 4.65
CA LYS A 163 -11.34 6.92 4.39
C LYS A 163 -11.33 7.94 5.54
N PRO A 164 -10.99 9.22 5.29
CA PRO A 164 -11.18 10.28 6.28
C PRO A 164 -12.65 10.35 6.72
N VAL A 165 -12.89 10.60 8.00
CA VAL A 165 -14.26 10.71 8.52
C VAL A 165 -14.78 12.13 8.31
N ASP A 166 -15.94 12.25 7.67
CA ASP A 166 -16.59 13.53 7.38
C ASP A 166 -16.77 14.38 8.63
N GLY A 167 -16.41 15.66 8.53
CA GLY A 167 -16.45 16.60 9.66
C GLY A 167 -15.40 16.36 10.75
N LYS A 168 -14.59 15.29 10.68
CA LYS A 168 -13.56 14.94 11.67
C LYS A 168 -12.20 14.79 10.99
N VAL A 169 -11.56 15.93 10.68
CA VAL A 169 -10.29 16.01 9.93
C VAL A 169 -9.11 15.20 10.46
N ASN A 170 -9.15 14.76 11.73
CA ASN A 170 -8.09 13.95 12.34
C ASN A 170 -8.44 12.46 12.44
N PHE A 171 -9.61 12.06 11.95
CA PHE A 171 -10.11 10.70 12.05
C PHE A 171 -10.14 10.01 10.70
N VAL A 172 -9.95 8.70 10.73
CA VAL A 172 -9.95 7.80 9.59
C VAL A 172 -10.70 6.53 9.96
N GLN A 173 -11.35 5.94 8.96
CA GLN A 173 -11.91 4.60 9.04
C GLN A 173 -11.17 3.69 8.05
N ARG A 174 -10.78 2.51 8.52
CA ARG A 174 -10.17 1.47 7.72
C ARG A 174 -11.21 0.41 7.37
N THR A 175 -11.24 0.01 6.10
CA THR A 175 -12.09 -1.08 5.60
C THR A 175 -11.25 -2.00 4.72
N GLU A 176 -11.34 -3.30 4.92
CA GLU A 176 -10.65 -4.28 4.08
C GLU A 176 -11.46 -4.62 2.83
N TYR A 177 -10.74 -4.81 1.72
CA TYR A 177 -11.27 -5.21 0.43
C TYR A 177 -10.40 -6.33 -0.16
N THR A 178 -11.00 -7.19 -0.97
CA THR A 178 -10.20 -8.09 -1.81
C THR A 178 -9.69 -7.32 -3.03
N PHE A 179 -8.48 -7.63 -3.50
CA PHE A 179 -7.94 -7.00 -4.71
C PHE A 179 -8.84 -7.23 -5.93
N GLU A 180 -9.43 -8.42 -6.05
CA GLU A 180 -10.43 -8.76 -7.08
C GLU A 180 -11.64 -7.81 -7.03
N SER A 181 -12.18 -7.52 -5.84
CA SER A 181 -13.33 -6.61 -5.69
C SER A 181 -13.01 -5.17 -6.08
N ILE A 182 -11.76 -4.74 -5.91
CA ILE A 182 -11.29 -3.40 -6.31
C ILE A 182 -11.21 -3.32 -7.83
N VAL A 183 -10.62 -4.33 -8.48
CA VAL A 183 -10.47 -4.38 -9.94
C VAL A 183 -11.84 -4.47 -10.63
N ASN A 184 -12.77 -5.21 -10.05
CA ASN A 184 -14.13 -5.38 -10.57
C ASN A 184 -15.12 -4.31 -10.10
N GLU A 185 -14.64 -3.25 -9.42
CA GLU A 185 -15.45 -2.14 -8.89
C GLU A 185 -16.67 -2.59 -8.04
N SER A 186 -16.57 -3.74 -7.38
CA SER A 186 -17.71 -4.42 -6.75
C SER A 186 -17.95 -3.98 -5.30
N GLY A 187 -17.08 -3.14 -4.74
CA GLY A 187 -17.15 -2.69 -3.33
C GLY A 187 -16.68 -3.75 -2.31
N PRO A 188 -16.76 -3.47 -0.99
CA PRO A 188 -16.33 -4.40 0.04
C PRO A 188 -17.43 -5.44 0.24
N THR A 189 -17.40 -6.49 -0.58
CA THR A 189 -18.38 -7.55 -0.46
C THR A 189 -17.79 -8.70 0.36
N ASN A 190 -18.51 -9.14 1.39
CA ASN A 190 -18.26 -10.44 2.04
C ASN A 190 -18.58 -11.64 1.10
N THR A 191 -18.96 -11.33 -0.14
CA THR A 191 -19.34 -12.22 -1.22
C THR A 191 -18.86 -11.58 -2.51
N VAL A 192 -17.76 -12.07 -3.10
CA VAL A 192 -17.40 -11.68 -4.47
C VAL A 192 -18.66 -11.82 -5.32
N ALA A 193 -18.98 -10.78 -6.08
CA ALA A 193 -20.15 -10.76 -6.94
C ALA A 193 -20.22 -12.08 -7.71
N GLY A 194 -21.36 -12.76 -7.63
CA GLY A 194 -21.64 -13.86 -8.55
C GLY A 194 -21.47 -13.34 -9.96
N GLU A 195 -20.65 -14.05 -10.72
CA GLU A 195 -20.75 -14.19 -12.17
C GLU A 195 -21.09 -12.90 -12.93
N THR A 196 -20.06 -12.16 -13.34
CA THR A 196 -20.11 -11.66 -14.72
C THR A 196 -19.86 -12.88 -15.62
N GLU A 197 -20.93 -13.41 -16.19
CA GLU A 197 -20.90 -14.39 -17.28
C GLU A 197 -20.08 -13.81 -18.44
N GLU A 198 -18.78 -14.05 -18.46
CA GLU A 198 -18.08 -14.20 -19.72
C GLU A 198 -18.47 -15.59 -20.24
N MET A 199 -19.40 -15.64 -21.20
CA MET A 199 -19.71 -16.86 -21.93
C MET A 199 -18.48 -17.27 -22.73
N ASP A 200 -17.61 -18.08 -22.13
CA ASP A 200 -16.54 -18.77 -22.83
C ASP A 200 -17.18 -19.79 -23.78
N LEU A 201 -17.14 -19.49 -25.08
CA LEU A 201 -17.73 -20.28 -26.16
C LEU A 201 -17.14 -21.71 -26.26
N PHE A 202 -16.05 -21.99 -25.53
CA PHE A 202 -15.33 -23.26 -25.55
C PHE A 202 -15.18 -23.94 -24.19
N ALA A 203 -15.81 -23.45 -23.12
CA ALA A 203 -15.71 -24.09 -21.81
C ALA A 203 -16.54 -25.40 -21.77
N GLY A 204 -15.87 -26.52 -21.99
CA GLY A 204 -16.37 -27.84 -21.62
C GLY A 204 -16.71 -27.89 -20.12
N SER A 205 -17.71 -28.70 -19.77
CA SER A 205 -18.32 -28.85 -18.45
C SER A 205 -17.33 -29.23 -17.33
N GLY A 206 -16.52 -28.27 -16.88
CA GLY A 206 -15.63 -28.38 -15.74
C GLY A 206 -16.34 -27.90 -14.48
N PHE A 207 -16.22 -28.67 -13.40
CA PHE A 207 -16.67 -28.27 -12.07
C PHE A 207 -16.01 -26.94 -11.67
N PHE A 208 -16.82 -25.92 -11.39
CA PHE A 208 -16.33 -24.66 -10.82
C PHE A 208 -15.99 -24.91 -9.35
N GLU A 209 -14.70 -24.86 -9.00
CA GLU A 209 -14.27 -24.83 -7.60
C GLU A 209 -14.65 -23.46 -6.99
N GLU A 210 -15.47 -23.45 -5.94
CA GLU A 210 -15.75 -22.23 -5.19
C GLU A 210 -14.46 -21.67 -4.58
N LYS A 211 -14.06 -20.46 -4.99
CA LYS A 211 -12.93 -19.75 -4.36
C LYS A 211 -13.23 -19.52 -2.87
N PRO A 212 -12.25 -19.68 -1.97
CA PRO A 212 -12.45 -19.47 -0.54
C PRO A 212 -12.88 -18.03 -0.22
N LYS A 213 -13.98 -17.87 0.52
CA LYS A 213 -14.51 -16.55 0.92
C LYS A 213 -13.62 -15.92 1.99
N ALA A 214 -13.15 -14.70 1.74
CA ALA A 214 -12.41 -13.92 2.73
C ALA A 214 -13.36 -13.29 3.76
N LYS A 215 -13.01 -13.38 5.04
CA LYS A 215 -13.69 -12.63 6.11
C LYS A 215 -13.11 -11.22 6.17
N LEU A 216 -13.83 -10.24 5.60
CA LEU A 216 -13.38 -8.85 5.58
C LEU A 216 -13.70 -8.14 6.89
N HIS A 217 -12.79 -7.27 7.35
CA HIS A 217 -13.00 -6.46 8.54
C HIS A 217 -13.22 -4.97 8.21
N ARG A 218 -14.15 -4.37 8.95
CA ARG A 218 -14.27 -2.92 9.10
C ARG A 218 -13.78 -2.53 10.49
N TYR A 219 -12.97 -1.49 10.56
CA TYR A 219 -12.38 -1.03 11.81
C TYR A 219 -13.13 0.20 12.32
N LYS A 220 -13.13 0.39 13.65
CA LYS A 220 -13.70 1.58 14.27
C LYS A 220 -12.95 2.81 13.80
N ALA A 221 -13.71 3.89 13.56
CA ALA A 221 -13.11 5.19 13.27
C ALA A 221 -12.19 5.63 14.42
N CYS A 222 -10.95 5.95 14.11
CA CYS A 222 -9.94 6.36 15.09
C CYS A 222 -9.17 7.57 14.58
N ARG A 223 -8.35 8.18 15.45
CA ARG A 223 -7.41 9.21 14.98
C ARG A 223 -6.36 8.57 14.08
N TRP A 224 -5.84 9.31 13.10
CA TRP A 224 -4.71 8.83 12.28
C TRP A 224 -3.54 8.29 13.13
N THR A 225 -3.21 8.96 14.22
CA THR A 225 -2.13 8.55 15.13
C THR A 225 -2.47 7.32 15.99
N ASP A 226 -3.71 6.86 15.99
CA ASP A 226 -4.20 5.78 16.83
C ASP A 226 -4.51 4.51 16.01
N ILE A 227 -4.16 4.49 14.72
CA ILE A 227 -4.35 3.34 13.82
C ILE A 227 -3.72 2.06 14.38
N TYR A 228 -2.61 2.19 15.11
CA TYR A 228 -1.92 1.06 15.74
C TYR A 228 -2.80 0.22 16.67
N LYS A 229 -3.92 0.77 17.18
CA LYS A 229 -4.85 0.06 18.06
C LYS A 229 -5.66 -1.02 17.33
N GLN A 230 -5.87 -0.88 16.02
CA GLN A 230 -6.56 -1.85 15.16
C GLN A 230 -7.91 -2.35 15.73
N GLU A 231 -8.70 -1.45 16.33
CA GLU A 231 -9.98 -1.82 16.92
C GLU A 231 -11.02 -2.14 15.84
N ILE A 232 -11.51 -3.38 15.83
CA ILE A 232 -12.52 -3.84 14.87
C ILE A 232 -13.92 -3.32 15.26
N GLU A 233 -14.71 -2.90 14.28
CA GLU A 233 -16.12 -2.56 14.45
C GLU A 233 -16.94 -3.86 14.53
N PHE A 234 -17.46 -4.18 15.71
CA PHE A 234 -18.41 -5.27 15.86
C PHE A 234 -19.79 -4.78 15.41
N MET A 235 -20.28 -5.30 14.28
CA MET A 235 -21.69 -5.19 13.94
C MET A 235 -22.46 -6.20 14.81
N TYR A 236 -23.34 -5.70 15.67
CA TYR A 236 -24.32 -6.52 16.40
C TYR A 236 -25.53 -6.83 15.51
#